data_AF-A0A5R8KGP0-F1
#
_entry.id   AF-A0A5R8KGP0-F1
#
_cell.length_a   1.000
_cell.length_b   1.000
_cell.length_c   1.000
_cell.angle_alpha   90.00
_cell.angle_beta   90.00
_cell.angle_gamma   90.00
#
_symmetry.space_group_name_H-M   'P 1'
#
loop_
_entity.id
_entity.type
_entity.pdbx_description
1 polymer ?
#
loop_
_entity_poly.entity_id
_entity_poly.type
_entity_poly.pdbx_seq_one_letter_code
_entity_poly.pdbx_strand_id
1 'polypeptide(L)' 'MNLLLSLSDAELMETADLTDAEYDELESQLALRAACLGWTGNPMRQPVETVAAIVRNIIRKRLL' A
#
# COMPACT_ATOMS: atom_id res chain seq x y z
N MET A 1 -14.06 12.89 -7.22
CA MET A 1 -13.21 12.32 -6.14
C MET A 1 -13.51 10.84 -6.07
N ASN A 2 -12.50 9.97 -6.22
CA ASN A 2 -12.70 8.54 -6.03
C ASN A 2 -12.86 8.28 -4.52
N LEU A 3 -13.93 7.58 -4.14
CA LEU A 3 -14.32 7.33 -2.74
C LEU A 3 -13.17 6.72 -1.93
N LEU A 4 -12.40 5.80 -2.54
CA LEU A 4 -11.27 5.12 -1.91
C LEU A 4 -10.15 6.08 -1.49
N LEU A 5 -9.90 7.15 -2.25
CA LEU A 5 -8.84 8.10 -1.94
C LEU A 5 -9.20 9.06 -0.79
N SER A 6 -10.48 9.14 -0.42
CA SER A 6 -10.97 9.94 0.72
C SER A 6 -11.09 9.15 2.03
N LEU A 7 -10.88 7.83 2.00
CA LEU A 7 -10.98 6.99 3.19
C LEU A 7 -9.80 7.20 4.15
N SER A 8 -10.04 6.98 5.44
CA SER A 8 -8.98 6.85 6.43
C SER A 8 -8.09 5.64 6.12
N ASP A 9 -6.90 5.57 6.74
CA ASP A 9 -5.98 4.44 6.53
C ASP A 9 -6.63 3.10 6.89
N ALA A 10 -7.35 3.05 8.02
CA ALA A 10 -8.02 1.84 8.47
C ALA A 10 -9.13 1.40 7.52
N GLU A 11 -10.02 2.32 7.13
CA GLU A 11 -11.12 2.02 6.20
C GLU A 11 -10.57 1.61 4.83
N LEU A 12 -9.50 2.24 4.36
CA LEU A 12 -8.85 1.88 3.11
C LEU A 12 -8.32 0.44 3.15
N MET A 13 -7.67 0.04 4.24
CA MET A 13 -7.13 -1.33 4.36
C MET A 13 -8.22 -2.41 4.40
N GLU A 14 -9.43 -2.08 4.86
CA GLU A 14 -10.56 -3.01 4.88
C GLU A 14 -11.34 -3.07 3.56
N THR A 15 -11.26 -2.02 2.73
CA THR A 15 -12.11 -1.85 1.54
C THR A 15 -11.34 -1.82 0.22
N ALA A 16 -10.01 -1.66 0.25
CA ALA A 16 -9.20 -1.63 -0.95
C ALA A 16 -9.19 -3.01 -1.63
N ASP A 17 -9.93 -3.11 -2.73
CA ASP A 17 -9.86 -4.24 -3.64
C ASP A 17 -8.70 -4.04 -4.61
N LEU A 18 -7.61 -4.76 -4.37
CA LEU A 18 -6.41 -4.79 -5.20
C LEU A 18 -6.45 -6.01 -6.10
N THR A 19 -6.16 -5.82 -7.37
CA THR A 19 -5.87 -6.92 -8.29
C THR A 19 -4.55 -7.61 -7.89
N ASP A 20 -4.34 -8.85 -8.33
CA ASP A 20 -3.10 -9.59 -8.06
C ASP A 20 -1.84 -8.78 -8.45
N ALA A 21 -1.87 -8.11 -9.61
CA ALA A 21 -0.74 -7.29 -10.06
C ALA A 21 -0.50 -6.05 -9.17
N GLU A 22 -1.55 -5.45 -8.64
CA GLU A 22 -1.45 -4.33 -7.70
C GLU A 22 -0.94 -4.79 -6.33
N TYR A 23 -1.31 -6.00 -5.92
CA TYR A 23 -0.81 -6.62 -4.71
C TYR A 23 0.69 -6.97 -4.84
N ASP A 24 1.12 -7.53 -5.97
CA ASP A 24 2.55 -7.76 -6.26
C ASP A 24 3.36 -6.45 -6.26
N GLU A 25 2.79 -5.37 -6.77
CA GLU A 25 3.40 -4.03 -6.71
C GLU A 25 3.52 -3.54 -5.26
N LEU A 26 2.49 -3.73 -4.43
CA LEU A 26 2.52 -3.39 -3.01
C LEU A 26 3.63 -4.16 -2.28
N GLU A 27 3.73 -5.48 -2.48
CA GLU A 27 4.76 -6.31 -1.86
C GLU A 27 6.17 -5.84 -2.26
N SER A 28 6.35 -5.56 -3.56
CA SER A 28 7.63 -5.08 -4.11
C SER A 28 8.04 -3.74 -3.51
N GLN A 29 7.11 -2.77 -3.41
CA GLN A 29 7.39 -1.46 -2.82
C GLN A 29 7.70 -1.55 -1.33
N LEU A 30 6.98 -2.40 -0.59
CA LEU A 30 7.25 -2.64 0.83
C LEU A 30 8.63 -3.29 1.04
N ALA A 31 8.99 -4.27 0.22
CA ALA A 31 10.31 -4.92 0.25
C ALA A 31 11.45 -3.94 -0.05
N LEU A 32 11.31 -3.12 -1.10
CA LEU A 32 12.30 -2.10 -1.44
C LEU A 32 12.49 -1.08 -0.31
N ARG A 33 11.38 -0.59 0.26
CA ARG A 33 11.43 0.34 1.39
C ARG A 33 12.13 -0.29 2.60
N ALA A 34 11.78 -1.53 2.93
CA ALA A 34 12.40 -2.27 4.02
C ALA A 34 13.93 -2.40 3.79
N ALA A 35 14.36 -2.74 2.58
CA ALA A 35 15.78 -2.81 2.23
C ALA A 35 16.49 -1.46 2.36
N CYS A 36 15.90 -0.37 1.84
CA CYS A 36 16.46 0.97 1.93
C CYS A 36 16.62 1.47 3.38
N LEU A 37 15.74 1.04 4.29
CA LEU A 37 15.78 1.44 5.70
C LEU A 37 16.56 0.46 6.59
N GLY A 38 17.13 -0.61 6.02
CA GLY A 38 17.79 -1.66 6.79
C GLY A 38 16.84 -2.41 7.73
N TRP A 39 15.56 -2.50 7.38
CA TRP A 39 14.55 -3.20 8.17
C TRP A 39 14.78 -4.71 8.13
N THR A 40 14.86 -5.34 9.31
CA THR A 40 15.22 -6.76 9.46
C THR A 40 14.02 -7.69 9.68
N GLY A 41 12.82 -7.14 9.89
CA GLY A 41 11.58 -7.91 10.04
C GLY A 41 10.91 -8.22 8.71
N ASN A 42 9.71 -8.83 8.77
CA ASN A 42 8.90 -9.07 7.57
C ASN A 42 8.49 -7.72 6.93
N PRO A 43 8.84 -7.44 5.66
CA PRO A 43 8.45 -6.21 4.96
C PRO A 43 6.93 -5.98 4.89
N MET A 44 6.13 -7.04 4.90
CA MET A 44 4.66 -6.96 4.87
C MET A 44 4.04 -6.60 6.23
N ARG A 45 4.84 -6.52 7.29
CA ARG A 45 4.41 -6.14 8.64
C ARG A 45 4.84 -4.72 9.02
N GLN A 46 4.97 -3.85 8.03
CA GLN A 46 5.23 -2.42 8.25
C GLN A 46 4.00 -1.72 8.87
N PRO A 47 4.16 -0.53 9.48
CA PRO A 47 3.06 0.24 10.06
C PRO A 47 1.93 0.48 9.06
N VAL A 48 0.69 0.48 9.54
CA VAL A 48 -0.51 0.62 8.71
C VAL A 48 -0.48 1.90 7.89
N GLU A 49 -0.03 3.03 8.46
CA GLU A 49 0.12 4.29 7.72
C GLU A 49 1.05 4.17 6.51
N THR A 50 2.10 3.33 6.59
CA THR A 50 3.05 3.12 5.49
C THR A 50 2.41 2.28 4.39
N VAL A 51 1.75 1.19 4.77
CA VAL A 51 1.05 0.30 3.82
C VAL A 51 -0.08 1.07 3.12
N ALA A 52 -0.90 1.80 3.88
CA ALA A 52 -1.99 2.61 3.35
C ALA A 52 -1.51 3.71 2.39
N ALA A 53 -0.37 4.35 2.66
CA ALA A 53 0.22 5.33 1.75
C ALA A 53 0.59 4.72 0.38
N ILE A 54 1.18 3.52 0.38
CA ILE A 54 1.54 2.81 -0.85
C ILE A 54 0.28 2.36 -1.60
N VAL A 55 -0.70 1.79 -0.89
CA VAL A 55 -2.00 1.41 -1.47
C VAL A 55 -2.70 2.61 -2.11
N ARG A 56 -2.72 3.77 -1.45
CA ARG A 56 -3.26 5.01 -2.06
C ARG A 56 -2.53 5.40 -3.33
N ASN A 57 -1.22 5.24 -3.37
CA ASN A 57 -0.43 5.56 -4.56
C ASN A 57 -0.79 4.62 -5.73
N ILE A 58 -0.91 3.32 -5.46
CA ILE A 58 -1.32 2.32 -6.45
C ILE A 58 -2.72 2.63 -6.98
N ILE A 59 -3.69 2.86 -6.09
CA ILE A 59 -5.06 3.25 -6.50
C ILE A 59 -5.05 4.56 -7.29
N ARG A 60 -4.21 5.54 -6.91
CA ARG A 60 -4.08 6.79 -7.66
C ARG A 60 -3.54 6.54 -9.07
N LYS A 61 -2.53 5.67 -9.25
CA LYS A 61 -1.99 5.30 -10.56
C LYS A 61 -3.06 4.63 -11.44
N ARG A 62 -3.89 3.75 -10.87
CA ARG A 62 -5.00 3.11 -11.60
C ARG A 62 -6.01 4.12 -12.18
N LEU A 63 -6.12 5.30 -11.59
CA LEU A 63 -7.09 6.34 -11.97
C LEU A 63 -6.51 7.39 -12.93
N LEU A 64 -5.22 7.30 -13.25
CA LEU A 64 -4.53 8.18 -14.20
C LEU A 64 -4.33 7.44 -15.53
#